data_AF-A0A6B2GET5-F1
#
_entry.id   AF-A0A6B2GET5-F1
#
_cell.length_a   1.000
_cell.length_b   1.000
_cell.length_c   1.000
_cell.angle_alpha   90.00
_cell.angle_beta   90.00
_cell.angle_gamma   90.00
#
_symmetry.space_group_name_H-M   'P 1'
#
loop_
_entity.id
_entity.type
_entity.pdbx_description
1 polymer ?
#
loop_
_entity_poly.entity_id
_entity_poly.type
_entity_poly.pdbx_seq_one_letter_code
_entity_poly.pdbx_strand_id
1 'polypeptide(L)'
;SMNALFSSLRNFKCLLKPTPANRLFKVCGDGILDENEQCDCGHSYFCSTLENGDSCCDPSTCKFLKPEYQCSRGECCKNCKFESNKICRKSEGICDFEERCSGAHHEVYNTHNISVQRTKLQQISTYAL
;
A
#
# COMPACT_ATOMS: atom_id res chain seq x y z
N SER A 1 -7.28 12.79 -19.36
CA SER A 1 -7.00 13.00 -17.92
C SER A 1 -6.55 11.70 -17.29
N MET A 2 -5.53 11.72 -16.43
CA MET A 2 -5.04 10.56 -15.69
C MET A 2 -6.19 9.80 -14.97
N ASN A 3 -7.20 10.53 -14.49
CA ASN A 3 -8.37 9.95 -13.82
C ASN A 3 -9.22 9.05 -14.72
N ALA A 4 -9.32 9.36 -16.02
CA ALA A 4 -10.05 8.51 -16.98
C ALA A 4 -9.29 7.20 -17.25
N LEU A 5 -7.96 7.25 -17.24
CA LEU A 5 -7.07 6.09 -17.41
C LEU A 5 -7.18 5.15 -16.20
N PHE A 6 -7.12 5.68 -14.98
CA PHE A 6 -7.35 4.92 -13.74
C PHE A 6 -8.75 4.32 -13.65
N SER A 7 -9.78 5.05 -14.10
CA SER A 7 -11.16 4.52 -14.15
C SER A 7 -11.26 3.33 -15.11
N SER A 8 -10.58 3.39 -16.25
CA SER A 8 -10.54 2.28 -17.22
C SER A 8 -9.78 1.06 -16.69
N LEU A 9 -8.69 1.26 -15.93
CA LEU A 9 -7.92 0.19 -15.30
C LEU A 9 -8.72 -0.60 -14.26
N ARG A 10 -9.68 0.04 -13.56
CA ARG A 10 -10.59 -0.66 -12.62
C ARG A 10 -11.48 -1.71 -13.29
N ASN A 11 -11.70 -1.63 -14.60
CA ASN A 11 -12.42 -2.66 -15.35
C ASN A 11 -11.62 -3.98 -15.45
N PHE A 12 -10.28 -3.89 -15.35
CA PHE A 12 -9.38 -5.03 -15.37
C PHE A 12 -9.05 -5.46 -13.94
N LYS A 13 -10.02 -6.07 -13.26
CA LYS A 13 -9.93 -6.51 -11.85
C LYS A 13 -8.66 -7.30 -11.49
N CYS A 14 -8.00 -7.95 -12.44
CA CYS A 14 -6.75 -8.67 -12.23
C CYS A 14 -5.55 -7.75 -11.94
N LEU A 15 -5.53 -6.53 -12.48
CA LEU A 15 -4.43 -5.57 -12.30
C LEU A 15 -4.46 -4.88 -10.94
N LEU A 16 -5.54 -5.06 -10.17
CA LEU A 16 -5.67 -4.53 -8.80
C LEU A 16 -5.12 -5.49 -7.74
N LYS A 17 -4.72 -6.70 -8.13
CA LYS A 17 -4.15 -7.66 -7.19
C LYS A 17 -2.67 -7.33 -6.95
N PRO A 18 -2.21 -7.34 -5.69
CA PRO A 18 -0.79 -7.25 -5.40
C PRO A 18 -0.02 -8.31 -6.17
N THR A 19 1.17 -7.97 -6.65
CA THR A 19 2.06 -8.94 -7.26
C THR A 19 2.40 -10.04 -6.24
N PRO A 20 2.39 -11.33 -6.64
CA PRO A 20 2.69 -12.41 -5.72
C PRO A 20 4.13 -12.30 -5.21
N ALA A 21 4.33 -12.55 -3.92
CA ALA A 21 5.64 -12.50 -3.25
C ALA A 21 6.68 -13.46 -3.83
N ASN A 22 6.26 -14.47 -4.61
CA ASN A 22 7.16 -15.44 -5.23
C ASN A 22 7.48 -15.04 -6.68
N ARG A 23 8.06 -13.85 -6.86
CA ARG A 23 8.56 -13.41 -8.17
C ARG A 23 9.87 -14.13 -8.50
N LEU A 24 10.01 -14.50 -9.78
CA LEU A 24 11.23 -15.10 -10.34
C LEU A 24 12.41 -14.13 -10.32
N PHE A 25 12.15 -12.83 -10.47
CA PHE A 25 13.15 -11.77 -10.48
C PHE A 25 12.88 -10.84 -9.29
N LYS A 26 13.93 -10.67 -8.47
CA LYS A 26 13.96 -9.81 -7.29
C LYS A 26 15.07 -8.80 -7.52
N VAL A 27 14.71 -7.53 -7.71
CA VAL A 27 15.65 -6.51 -8.18
C VAL A 27 15.36 -5.21 -7.47
N CYS A 28 16.37 -4.73 -6.72
CA CYS A 28 16.29 -3.42 -6.09
C CYS A 28 16.06 -2.32 -7.13
N GLY A 29 15.03 -1.51 -6.88
CA GLY A 29 14.62 -0.41 -7.75
C GLY A 29 13.54 -0.80 -8.76
N ASP A 30 12.94 -1.98 -8.64
CA ASP A 30 11.74 -2.36 -9.43
C ASP A 30 10.44 -1.82 -8.81
N GLY A 31 10.53 -1.29 -7.58
CA GLY A 31 9.44 -0.63 -6.86
C GLY A 31 8.58 -1.60 -6.06
N ILE A 32 9.02 -2.85 -5.88
CA ILE A 32 8.28 -3.84 -5.13
C ILE A 32 9.18 -4.47 -4.06
N LEU A 33 8.75 -4.34 -2.81
CA LEU A 33 9.49 -4.84 -1.65
C LEU A 33 9.69 -6.38 -1.70
N ASP A 34 10.92 -6.81 -1.92
CA ASP A 34 11.32 -8.21 -1.88
C ASP A 34 11.85 -8.64 -0.49
N GLU A 35 11.99 -9.94 -0.26
CA GLU A 35 12.36 -10.53 1.05
C GLU A 35 13.70 -10.02 1.62
N ASN A 36 14.62 -9.59 0.75
CA ASN A 36 15.96 -9.12 1.13
C ASN A 36 16.02 -7.59 1.24
N GLU A 37 14.91 -6.89 1.07
CA GLU A 37 14.83 -5.44 1.03
C GLU A 37 14.10 -4.89 2.26
N GLN A 38 14.40 -3.65 2.64
CA GLN A 38 13.66 -2.95 3.70
C GLN A 38 12.69 -1.91 3.12
N CYS A 39 13.00 -1.42 1.93
CA CYS A 39 12.22 -0.49 1.15
C CYS A 39 12.58 -0.68 -0.32
N ASP A 40 11.65 -0.40 -1.23
CA ASP A 40 11.99 -0.23 -2.64
C ASP A 40 11.35 1.05 -3.15
N CYS A 41 12.22 2.02 -3.46
CA CYS A 41 11.80 3.31 -3.99
C CYS A 41 11.79 3.36 -5.54
N GLY A 42 11.70 2.23 -6.22
CA GLY A 42 11.78 2.15 -7.68
C GLY A 42 13.12 2.67 -8.22
N HIS A 43 13.17 2.87 -9.53
CA HIS A 43 14.41 3.26 -10.19
C HIS A 43 14.97 4.57 -9.61
N SER A 44 16.29 4.63 -9.41
CA SER A 44 17.00 5.70 -8.70
C SER A 44 16.63 7.11 -9.16
N TYR A 45 16.52 7.32 -10.47
CA TYR A 45 16.06 8.57 -11.06
C TYR A 45 14.69 8.99 -10.47
N PHE A 46 13.69 8.11 -10.52
CA PHE A 46 12.36 8.42 -10.02
C PHE A 46 12.31 8.49 -8.49
N CYS A 47 13.06 7.66 -7.78
CA CYS A 47 13.15 7.70 -6.32
C CYS A 47 13.51 9.10 -5.80
N SER A 48 14.48 9.76 -6.45
CA SER A 48 14.91 11.13 -6.11
C SER A 48 13.96 12.24 -6.58
N THR A 49 13.17 12.00 -7.64
CA THR A 49 12.36 13.03 -8.31
C THR A 49 10.86 12.94 -8.01
N LEU A 50 10.39 11.95 -7.26
CA LEU A 50 9.02 11.96 -6.75
C LEU A 50 8.75 13.29 -6.04
N GLU A 51 7.52 13.82 -6.12
CA GLU A 51 7.15 15.04 -5.40
C GLU A 51 7.46 14.84 -3.91
N ASN A 52 8.56 15.45 -3.45
CA ASN A 52 9.28 15.17 -2.20
C ASN A 52 10.00 13.81 -2.21
N GLY A 53 11.09 13.69 -2.99
CA GLY A 53 11.90 12.48 -3.16
C GLY A 53 12.07 11.65 -1.89
N ASP A 54 12.10 10.32 -2.05
CA ASP A 54 12.07 9.39 -0.93
C ASP A 54 13.37 9.52 -0.11
N SER A 55 13.25 10.19 1.04
CA SER A 55 14.36 10.41 1.98
C SER A 55 14.51 9.30 3.02
N CYS A 56 13.72 8.23 2.88
CA CYS A 56 13.72 7.09 3.77
C CYS A 56 14.51 5.91 3.20
N CYS A 57 14.49 5.72 1.87
CA CYS A 57 15.18 4.62 1.18
C CYS A 57 16.45 5.05 0.47
N ASP A 58 17.47 4.21 0.54
CA ASP A 58 18.60 4.27 -0.39
C ASP A 58 18.23 3.51 -1.69
N PRO A 59 18.07 4.20 -2.84
CA PRO A 59 17.70 3.57 -4.10
C PRO A 59 18.74 2.59 -4.66
N SER A 60 19.99 2.64 -4.16
CA SER A 60 21.06 1.77 -4.65
C SER A 60 21.12 0.44 -3.90
N THR A 61 20.59 0.41 -2.67
CA THR A 61 20.71 -0.74 -1.77
C THR A 61 19.36 -1.29 -1.30
N CYS A 62 18.26 -0.57 -1.50
CA CYS A 62 16.92 -0.93 -1.02
C CYS A 62 16.90 -1.17 0.50
N LYS A 63 17.72 -0.39 1.21
CA LYS A 63 17.80 -0.33 2.67
C LYS A 63 17.37 1.03 3.17
N PHE A 64 16.94 1.07 4.43
CA PHE A 64 16.65 2.35 5.05
C PHE A 64 17.93 3.17 5.24
N LEU A 65 17.84 4.47 4.96
CA LEU A 65 18.94 5.40 5.18
C LEU A 65 19.28 5.58 6.67
N LYS A 66 18.35 5.26 7.57
CA LYS A 66 18.56 5.28 9.01
C LYS A 66 17.93 4.05 9.69
N PRO A 67 18.55 3.51 10.75
CA PRO A 67 18.08 2.29 11.41
C PRO A 67 16.72 2.46 12.10
N GLU A 68 16.35 3.67 12.50
CA GLU A 68 15.04 3.93 13.12
C GLU A 68 13.89 3.98 12.12
N TYR A 69 14.14 4.07 10.82
CA TYR A 69 13.07 4.16 9.83
C TYR A 69 12.29 2.84 9.74
N GLN A 70 10.99 2.96 9.49
CA GLN A 70 10.04 1.84 9.51
C GLN A 70 9.34 1.66 8.17
N CYS A 71 9.27 2.73 7.38
CA CYS A 71 8.55 2.77 6.13
C CYS A 71 9.21 3.78 5.19
N SER A 72 8.82 3.71 3.91
CA SER A 72 9.35 4.58 2.87
C SER A 72 8.26 5.25 2.04
N ARG A 73 7.14 4.54 1.81
CA ARG A 73 6.12 4.93 0.84
C ARG A 73 4.71 4.67 1.34
N GLY A 74 3.73 5.11 0.55
CA GLY A 74 2.33 4.83 0.81
C GLY A 74 1.68 5.77 1.83
N GLU A 75 0.36 5.75 1.86
CA GLU A 75 -0.45 6.74 2.60
C GLU A 75 -0.32 6.64 4.11
N CYS A 76 0.16 5.50 4.62
CA CYS A 76 0.42 5.26 6.04
C CYS A 76 1.86 5.54 6.49
N CYS A 77 2.72 6.05 5.59
CA CYS A 77 4.07 6.44 5.93
C CYS A 77 4.18 7.96 6.01
N LYS A 78 4.69 8.47 7.13
CA LYS A 78 5.01 9.89 7.30
C LYS A 78 6.33 10.02 8.03
N ASN A 79 7.25 10.83 7.49
CA ASN A 79 8.59 11.02 8.06
C ASN A 79 9.29 9.68 8.37
N CYS A 80 9.19 8.72 7.45
CA CYS A 80 9.76 7.38 7.57
C CYS A 80 9.25 6.55 8.77
N LYS A 81 8.09 6.90 9.32
CA LYS A 81 7.41 6.20 10.43
C LYS A 81 5.97 5.85 10.06
N PHE A 82 5.49 4.73 10.60
CA PHE A 82 4.10 4.34 10.41
C PHE A 82 3.17 5.26 11.20
N GLU A 83 2.14 5.76 10.51
CA GLU A 83 1.02 6.45 11.14
C GLU A 83 0.02 5.44 11.72
N SER A 84 -0.64 5.81 12.81
CA SER A 84 -1.70 5.01 13.44
C SER A 84 -3.02 5.76 13.41
N ASN A 85 -4.10 5.04 13.13
CA ASN A 85 -5.48 5.53 13.12
C ASN A 85 -5.77 6.67 12.12
N LYS A 86 -4.82 7.01 11.24
CA LYS A 86 -5.02 7.89 10.09
C LYS A 86 -5.89 7.21 9.05
N ILE A 87 -6.89 7.91 8.52
CA ILE A 87 -7.66 7.44 7.35
C ILE A 87 -6.72 7.41 6.14
N CYS A 88 -6.45 6.23 5.61
CA CYS A 88 -5.71 6.08 4.35
C CYS A 88 -6.67 6.01 3.17
N ARG A 89 -7.73 5.21 3.25
CA ARG A 89 -8.75 5.13 2.19
C ARG A 89 -10.12 5.55 2.71
N LYS A 90 -10.72 6.54 2.06
CA LYS A 90 -12.11 6.93 2.34
C LYS A 90 -13.07 5.86 1.81
N SER A 91 -14.20 5.71 2.47
CA SER A 91 -15.33 4.93 1.98
C SER A 91 -15.87 5.53 0.67
N GLU A 92 -16.08 4.68 -0.33
CA GLU A 92 -16.77 5.01 -1.59
C GLU A 92 -18.27 4.67 -1.57
N GLY A 93 -18.80 4.13 -0.46
CA GLY A 93 -20.24 3.81 -0.34
C GLY A 93 -20.58 2.90 0.84
N ILE A 94 -21.87 2.58 0.99
CA ILE A 94 -22.39 1.84 2.17
C ILE A 94 -21.82 0.42 2.34
N CYS A 95 -21.30 -0.18 1.27
CA CYS A 95 -20.68 -1.51 1.28
C CYS A 95 -19.14 -1.45 1.35
N ASP A 96 -18.57 -0.25 1.46
CA ASP A 96 -17.14 -0.03 1.47
C ASP A 96 -16.75 0.71 2.75
N PHE A 97 -16.00 0.03 3.62
CA PHE A 97 -15.56 0.63 4.88
C PHE A 97 -14.34 1.51 4.65
N GLU A 98 -14.24 2.61 5.41
CA GLU A 98 -12.98 3.36 5.43
C GLU A 98 -11.85 2.47 5.98
N GLU A 99 -10.65 2.65 5.44
CA GLU A 99 -9.46 1.98 5.93
C GLU A 99 -8.58 2.96 6.69
N ARG A 100 -8.04 2.48 7.80
CA ARG A 100 -7.17 3.25 8.68
C ARG A 100 -5.83 2.54 8.85
N CYS A 101 -4.78 3.34 8.97
CA CYS A 101 -3.43 2.83 9.22
C CYS A 101 -3.35 2.13 10.57
N SER A 102 -2.78 0.94 10.60
CA SER A 102 -2.64 0.12 11.81
C SER A 102 -1.52 0.60 12.75
N GLY A 103 -0.57 1.39 12.23
CA GLY A 103 0.66 1.76 12.93
C GLY A 103 1.77 0.70 12.89
N ALA A 104 1.57 -0.43 12.21
CA ALA A 104 2.53 -1.54 12.23
C ALA A 104 3.04 -1.99 10.85
N HIS A 105 2.28 -1.76 9.76
CA HIS A 105 2.61 -2.27 8.43
C HIS A 105 2.24 -1.29 7.31
N HIS A 106 2.90 -1.42 6.15
CA HIS A 106 2.58 -0.70 4.91
C HIS A 106 1.23 -1.11 4.32
N GLU A 107 0.71 -2.30 4.67
CA GLU A 107 -0.50 -2.83 4.08
C GLU A 107 -1.72 -2.03 4.53
N VAL A 108 -2.14 -1.13 3.64
CA VAL A 108 -3.55 -0.84 3.45
C VAL A 108 -4.17 -2.19 3.12
N TYR A 109 -5.01 -2.74 4.01
CA TYR A 109 -5.77 -3.94 3.70
C TYR A 109 -6.53 -3.66 2.41
N ASN A 110 -6.01 -4.08 1.26
CA ASN A 110 -6.78 -4.05 0.03
C ASN A 110 -7.89 -5.07 0.27
N THR A 111 -9.05 -4.62 0.74
CA THR A 111 -10.18 -5.47 1.10
C THR A 111 -10.90 -6.02 -0.13
N HIS A 112 -10.14 -6.43 -1.14
CA HIS A 112 -10.56 -7.47 -2.07
C HIS A 112 -10.25 -8.89 -1.55
N ASN A 113 -9.77 -9.03 -0.31
CA ASN A 113 -9.86 -10.29 0.43
C ASN A 113 -11.30 -10.46 0.97
N ILE A 114 -12.14 -11.10 0.15
CA ILE A 114 -13.53 -11.51 0.43
C ILE A 114 -13.68 -12.24 1.79
N SER A 115 -12.58 -12.78 2.32
CA SER A 115 -12.53 -13.53 3.58
C SER A 115 -12.74 -12.67 4.85
N VAL A 116 -12.31 -11.40 4.86
CA VAL A 116 -12.49 -10.49 6.02
C VAL A 116 -13.88 -9.83 6.02
N GLN A 117 -14.50 -9.72 4.84
CA GLN A 117 -15.86 -9.21 4.65
C GLN A 117 -16.95 -10.18 5.16
N ARG A 118 -16.63 -11.48 5.31
CA ARG A 118 -17.62 -12.49 5.73
C ARG A 118 -18.04 -12.37 7.21
N THR A 119 -17.19 -11.87 8.09
CA THR A 119 -17.49 -11.84 9.54
C THR A 119 -18.51 -10.77 9.94
N LYS A 120 -18.87 -9.83 9.05
CA LYS A 120 -19.77 -8.70 9.39
C LYS A 120 -21.06 -8.60 8.56
N LEU A 121 -21.21 -9.34 7.45
CA LEU A 121 -22.54 -9.61 6.88
C LEU A 121 -23.49 -10.21 7.92
N GLN A 122 -22.95 -10.96 8.89
CA GLN A 122 -23.72 -11.46 10.04
C GLN A 122 -24.12 -10.37 11.05
N GLN A 123 -23.42 -9.23 11.14
CA GLN A 123 -23.82 -8.14 12.04
C GLN A 123 -24.91 -7.24 11.46
N ILE A 124 -25.00 -7.09 10.13
CA ILE A 124 -26.14 -6.39 9.51
C ILE A 124 -27.44 -7.19 9.72
N SER A 125 -27.36 -8.52 9.77
CA SER A 125 -28.50 -9.40 10.10
C SER A 125 -29.02 -9.23 11.53
N THR A 126 -28.20 -8.74 12.48
CA THR A 126 -28.64 -8.57 13.89
C THR A 126 -29.28 -7.21 14.18
N TYR A 127 -29.20 -6.25 13.25
CA TYR A 127 -29.86 -4.93 13.37
C TYR A 127 -31.05 -4.77 12.42
N ALA A 128 -31.44 -5.84 11.73
CA ALA A 128 -32.64 -5.92 10.91
C ALA A 128 -33.71 -6.78 11.62
N LEU A 129 -34.17 -6.32 12.79
CA LEU A 129 -35.46 -6.64 13.39
C LEU A 129 -35.99 -5.38 14.09
#